data_AF-A0A838KHY5-F1
#
_entry.id   AF-A0A838KHY5-F1
#
_cell.length_a   1.000
_cell.length_b   1.000
_cell.length_c   1.000
_cell.angle_alpha   90.00
_cell.angle_beta   90.00
_cell.angle_gamma   90.00
#
_symmetry.space_group_name_H-M   'P 1'
#
loop_
_entity.id
_entity.type
_entity.pdbx_description
1 polymer ?
#
loop_
_entity_poly.entity_id
_entity_poly.type
_entity_poly.pdbx_seq_one_letter_code
_entity_poly.pdbx_strand_id
1 'polypeptide(L)'
;MSAYTERHARSFGGWLIVFAVGYAVLHHAGTLFVGLGDVGPTRWADWVDLLTPYVVTGAAVGALRGAGAARGVWAAFWFAAVVYTQGHAIHLAANSVGNTIDGPHPDVVNLWDEVVGHYLWYVGFGLLVAVLAVALADRRPRGGVGAHLLALLVGLTNMTNSVEGQTPWLGLAMAVLFTLWGLVTRDGMGRYLLTAYGFSLVLLTGFGLWQGGFPEFSELGWI
;
A
#
# COMPACT_ATOMS: atom_id res chain seq x y z
N MET A 1 -3.52 25.05 -24.33
CA MET A 1 -2.67 23.95 -23.82
C MET A 1 -2.28 23.09 -25.03
N SER A 2 -1.00 22.73 -25.21
CA SER A 2 -0.56 21.96 -26.38
C SER A 2 -1.03 20.50 -26.30
N ALA A 3 -1.30 19.86 -27.45
CA ALA A 3 -1.63 18.43 -27.54
C ALA A 3 -0.55 17.51 -26.92
N TYR A 4 0.70 17.99 -26.83
CA TYR A 4 1.79 17.31 -26.14
C TYR A 4 1.61 17.29 -24.61
N THR A 5 1.16 18.41 -24.04
CA THR A 5 0.90 18.58 -22.61
C THR A 5 -0.30 17.75 -22.16
N GLU A 6 -1.33 17.60 -23.00
CA GLU A 6 -2.47 16.71 -22.71
C GLU A 6 -2.08 15.23 -22.70
N ARG A 7 -1.21 14.80 -23.62
CA ARG A 7 -0.78 13.40 -23.71
C ARG A 7 0.00 12.94 -22.48
N HIS A 8 0.89 13.79 -21.96
CA HIS A 8 1.64 13.52 -20.72
C HIS A 8 0.74 13.56 -19.48
N ALA A 9 -0.26 14.44 -19.45
CA ALA A 9 -1.19 14.50 -18.33
C ALA A 9 -2.12 13.28 -18.24
N ARG A 10 -2.44 12.61 -19.36
CA ARG A 10 -3.27 11.39 -19.36
C ARG A 10 -2.51 10.14 -18.92
N SER A 11 -1.18 10.11 -19.06
CA SER A 11 -0.41 8.90 -18.77
C SER A 11 -0.31 8.61 -17.28
N PHE A 12 -0.04 9.60 -16.42
CA PHE A 12 0.14 9.34 -14.99
C PHE A 12 -1.15 8.92 -14.28
N GLY A 13 -2.32 9.43 -14.71
CA GLY A 13 -3.61 9.10 -14.09
C GLY A 13 -3.99 7.63 -14.22
N GLY A 14 -3.76 7.02 -15.41
CA GLY A 14 -3.98 5.59 -15.61
C GLY A 14 -3.09 4.74 -14.69
N TRP A 15 -1.83 5.14 -14.51
CA TRP A 15 -0.92 4.46 -13.60
C TRP A 15 -1.32 4.59 -12.13
N LEU A 16 -1.88 5.72 -11.70
CA LEU A 16 -2.42 5.85 -10.35
C LEU A 16 -3.64 4.96 -10.10
N ILE A 17 -4.46 4.70 -11.12
CA ILE A 17 -5.55 3.73 -11.02
C ILE A 17 -4.97 2.33 -10.81
N VAL A 18 -3.98 1.94 -11.62
CA VAL A 18 -3.29 0.64 -11.46
C VAL A 18 -2.64 0.53 -10.08
N PHE A 19 -2.02 1.62 -9.60
CA PHE A 19 -1.43 1.67 -8.26
C PHE A 19 -2.48 1.45 -7.17
N ALA A 20 -3.59 2.19 -7.20
CA ALA A 20 -4.63 2.12 -6.19
C ALA A 20 -5.33 0.75 -6.18
N VAL A 21 -5.69 0.23 -7.35
CA VAL A 21 -6.34 -1.08 -7.48
C VAL A 21 -5.36 -2.20 -7.12
N GLY A 22 -4.13 -2.14 -7.63
CA GLY A 22 -3.10 -3.13 -7.33
C GLY A 22 -2.78 -3.19 -5.84
N TYR A 23 -2.63 -2.03 -5.17
CA TYR A 23 -2.46 -1.98 -3.73
C TYR A 23 -3.68 -2.56 -3.00
N ALA A 24 -4.89 -2.10 -3.33
CA ALA A 24 -6.09 -2.51 -2.61
C ALA A 24 -6.41 -4.00 -2.75
N VAL A 25 -6.17 -4.60 -3.92
CA VAL A 25 -6.46 -6.02 -4.17
C VAL A 25 -5.32 -6.91 -3.72
N LEU A 26 -4.08 -6.61 -4.12
CA LEU A 26 -2.97 -7.56 -3.94
C LEU A 26 -2.44 -7.58 -2.50
N HIS A 27 -2.59 -6.50 -1.73
CA HIS A 27 -2.27 -6.57 -0.28
C HIS A 27 -3.25 -7.45 0.52
N HIS A 28 -4.42 -7.78 -0.06
CA HIS A 28 -5.34 -8.75 0.54
C HIS A 28 -5.24 -10.12 -0.15
N ALA A 29 -4.14 -10.39 -0.87
CA ALA A 29 -4.02 -11.61 -1.67
C ALA A 29 -4.13 -12.88 -0.82
N GLY A 30 -3.51 -12.90 0.36
CA GLY A 30 -3.62 -14.00 1.33
C GLY A 30 -5.08 -14.34 1.62
N THR A 31 -5.88 -13.35 2.01
CA THR A 31 -7.31 -13.55 2.33
C THR A 31 -8.17 -13.84 1.10
N LEU A 32 -7.97 -13.12 -0.01
CA LEU A 32 -8.82 -13.21 -1.20
C LEU A 32 -8.60 -14.49 -2.01
N PHE A 33 -7.38 -15.02 -2.00
CA PHE A 33 -6.97 -16.12 -2.86
C PHE A 33 -6.62 -17.42 -2.11
N VAL A 34 -6.78 -17.47 -0.78
CA VAL A 34 -6.58 -18.70 0.01
C VAL A 34 -7.39 -19.89 -0.54
N GLY A 35 -8.61 -19.62 -1.03
CA GLY A 35 -9.50 -20.66 -1.57
C GLY A 35 -9.05 -21.29 -2.90
N LEU A 36 -7.98 -20.79 -3.53
CA LEU A 36 -7.43 -21.36 -4.75
C LEU A 36 -6.60 -22.64 -4.50
N GLY A 37 -6.21 -22.90 -3.25
CA GLY A 37 -5.49 -24.10 -2.85
C GLY A 37 -3.99 -24.12 -3.20
N ASP A 38 -3.41 -25.31 -3.14
CA ASP A 38 -1.97 -25.53 -3.22
C ASP A 38 -1.44 -25.65 -4.67
N VAL A 39 -0.19 -25.24 -4.85
CA VAL A 39 0.64 -25.42 -6.05
C VAL A 39 1.97 -26.04 -5.63
N GLY A 40 2.05 -27.37 -5.70
CA GLY A 40 3.22 -28.10 -5.22
C GLY A 40 3.45 -27.83 -3.72
N PRO A 41 4.66 -27.40 -3.29
CA PRO A 41 4.95 -27.08 -1.90
C PRO A 41 4.55 -25.65 -1.47
N THR A 42 3.80 -24.93 -2.31
CA THR A 42 3.39 -23.52 -2.11
C THR A 42 1.89 -23.36 -2.31
N ARG A 43 1.34 -22.16 -2.15
CA ARG A 43 -0.07 -21.85 -2.42
C ARG A 43 -0.23 -20.88 -3.58
N TRP A 44 -1.37 -20.92 -4.26
CA TRP A 44 -1.71 -19.91 -5.28
C TRP A 44 -1.69 -18.49 -4.71
N ALA A 45 -2.08 -18.31 -3.45
CA ALA A 45 -2.00 -17.02 -2.76
C ALA A 45 -0.57 -16.45 -2.76
N ASP A 46 0.45 -17.27 -2.46
CA ASP A 46 1.86 -16.89 -2.45
C ASP A 46 2.31 -16.37 -3.83
N TRP A 47 1.89 -17.04 -4.90
CA TRP A 47 2.23 -16.64 -6.27
C TRP A 47 1.55 -15.35 -6.71
N VAL A 48 0.31 -15.11 -6.25
CA VAL A 48 -0.40 -13.86 -6.51
C VAL A 48 0.24 -12.73 -5.71
N ASP A 49 0.59 -12.97 -4.45
CA ASP A 49 1.22 -11.95 -3.62
C ASP A 49 2.65 -11.61 -4.07
N LEU A 50 3.36 -12.55 -4.69
CA LEU A 50 4.61 -12.26 -5.40
C LEU A 50 4.46 -11.15 -6.45
N LEU A 51 3.27 -10.95 -7.03
CA LEU A 51 3.01 -9.88 -8.00
C LEU A 51 2.84 -8.50 -7.34
N THR A 52 2.48 -8.45 -6.05
CA THR A 52 2.22 -7.22 -5.29
C THR A 52 3.33 -6.18 -5.46
N PRO A 53 4.62 -6.49 -5.18
CA PRO A 53 5.68 -5.51 -5.31
C PRO A 53 5.88 -5.02 -6.75
N TYR A 54 5.73 -5.88 -7.75
CA TYR A 54 5.92 -5.50 -9.16
C TYR A 54 4.81 -4.59 -9.68
N VAL A 55 3.55 -4.90 -9.34
CA VAL A 55 2.41 -4.08 -9.78
C VAL A 55 2.46 -2.70 -9.14
N VAL A 56 2.68 -2.64 -7.83
CA VAL A 56 2.70 -1.37 -7.08
C VAL A 56 3.89 -0.50 -7.49
N THR A 57 5.11 -1.06 -7.54
CA THR A 57 6.29 -0.27 -7.94
C THR A 57 6.29 0.08 -9.43
N GLY A 58 5.86 -0.83 -10.31
CA GLY A 58 5.73 -0.58 -11.74
C GLY A 58 4.71 0.52 -12.05
N ALA A 59 3.57 0.52 -11.34
CA ALA A 59 2.59 1.59 -11.44
C ALA A 59 3.15 2.93 -10.93
N ALA A 60 3.91 2.92 -9.83
CA ALA A 60 4.59 4.13 -9.35
C ALA A 60 5.60 4.67 -10.38
N VAL A 61 6.41 3.82 -11.02
CA VAL A 61 7.31 4.21 -12.14
C VAL A 61 6.53 4.87 -13.26
N GLY A 62 5.41 4.28 -13.67
CA GLY A 62 4.55 4.83 -14.71
C GLY A 62 4.00 6.21 -14.35
N ALA A 63 3.54 6.39 -13.10
CA ALA A 63 3.05 7.66 -12.59
C ALA A 63 4.16 8.72 -12.54
N LEU A 64 5.35 8.38 -12.02
CA LEU A 64 6.51 9.27 -11.94
C LEU A 64 7.00 9.69 -13.32
N ARG A 65 7.08 8.75 -14.28
CA ARG A 65 7.44 9.04 -15.66
C ARG A 65 6.40 9.94 -16.33
N GLY A 66 5.11 9.66 -16.16
CA GLY A 66 4.03 10.49 -16.69
C GLY A 66 4.00 11.90 -16.08
N ALA A 67 4.40 12.03 -14.82
CA ALA A 67 4.57 13.32 -14.16
C ALA A 67 5.83 14.08 -14.61
N GLY A 68 6.81 13.42 -15.23
CA GLY A 68 8.11 14.02 -15.51
C GLY A 68 8.90 14.31 -14.24
N ALA A 69 8.94 13.33 -13.32
CA ALA A 69 9.62 13.46 -12.03
C ALA A 69 11.11 13.80 -12.16
N ALA A 70 11.60 14.66 -11.26
CA ALA A 70 13.00 15.08 -11.20
C ALA A 70 13.92 13.95 -10.73
N ARG A 71 15.23 14.08 -10.98
CA ARG A 71 16.25 13.06 -10.60
C ARG A 71 16.23 12.71 -9.11
N GLY A 72 16.06 13.72 -8.23
CA GLY A 72 15.98 13.48 -6.78
C GLY A 72 14.78 12.62 -6.38
N VAL A 73 13.64 12.80 -7.05
CA VAL A 73 12.44 11.98 -6.84
C VAL A 73 12.68 10.54 -7.30
N TRP A 74 13.41 10.33 -8.39
CA TRP A 74 13.82 8.98 -8.83
C TRP A 74 14.78 8.30 -7.85
N ALA A 75 15.72 9.03 -7.25
CA ALA A 75 16.61 8.47 -6.23
C ALA A 75 15.81 8.04 -4.98
N ALA A 76 14.89 8.87 -4.52
CA ALA A 76 13.99 8.54 -3.41
C ALA A 76 13.06 7.36 -3.76
N PHE A 77 12.54 7.31 -5.00
CA PHE A 77 11.77 6.17 -5.51
C PHE A 77 12.58 4.87 -5.43
N TRP A 78 13.82 4.86 -5.89
CA TRP A 78 14.65 3.65 -5.85
C TRP A 78 14.86 3.14 -4.43
N PHE A 79 15.16 4.04 -3.50
CA PHE A 79 15.25 3.69 -2.09
C PHE A 79 13.94 3.10 -1.55
N ALA A 80 12.82 3.79 -1.79
CA ALA A 80 11.49 3.34 -1.37
C ALA A 80 11.12 1.97 -1.96
N ALA A 81 11.38 1.77 -3.26
CA ALA A 81 11.11 0.54 -3.97
C ALA A 81 11.93 -0.62 -3.42
N VAL A 82 13.22 -0.42 -3.11
CA VAL A 82 14.07 -1.46 -2.50
C VAL A 82 13.55 -1.85 -1.13
N VAL A 83 13.25 -0.89 -0.26
CA VAL A 83 12.72 -1.18 1.09
C VAL A 83 11.39 -1.94 0.99
N TYR A 84 10.50 -1.49 0.10
CA TYR A 84 9.20 -2.10 -0.12
C TYR A 84 9.29 -3.53 -0.66
N THR A 85 10.10 -3.75 -1.70
CA THR A 85 10.26 -5.07 -2.30
C THR A 85 11.02 -6.03 -1.39
N GLN A 86 11.97 -5.55 -0.59
CA GLN A 86 12.66 -6.37 0.42
C GLN A 86 11.71 -6.84 1.51
N GLY A 87 10.85 -5.96 2.03
CA GLY A 87 9.83 -6.36 3.01
C GLY A 87 8.92 -7.47 2.48
N HIS A 88 8.40 -7.30 1.25
CA HIS A 88 7.64 -8.33 0.54
C HIS A 88 8.41 -9.64 0.33
N ALA A 89 9.68 -9.56 -0.09
CA ALA A 89 10.49 -10.75 -0.32
C ALA A 89 10.76 -11.54 0.96
N ILE A 90 10.96 -10.85 2.10
CA ILE A 90 11.15 -11.49 3.41
C ILE A 90 9.84 -12.14 3.87
N HIS A 91 8.73 -11.39 3.83
CA HIS A 91 7.39 -11.87 4.18
C HIS A 91 7.05 -13.14 3.41
N LEU A 92 7.05 -13.09 2.08
CA LEU A 92 6.72 -14.21 1.21
C LEU A 92 7.61 -15.44 1.48
N ALA A 93 8.92 -15.25 1.60
CA ALA A 93 9.83 -16.36 1.85
C ALA A 93 9.59 -17.00 3.22
N ALA A 94 9.35 -16.20 4.26
CA ALA A 94 9.04 -16.69 5.60
C ALA A 94 7.69 -17.43 5.61
N ASN A 95 6.66 -16.86 4.98
CA ASN A 95 5.34 -17.45 4.89
C ASN A 95 5.36 -18.80 4.15
N SER A 96 6.02 -18.87 2.98
CA SER A 96 6.17 -20.13 2.24
C SER A 96 6.93 -21.18 3.03
N VAL A 97 7.97 -20.83 3.77
CA VAL A 97 8.67 -21.79 4.66
C VAL A 97 7.74 -22.23 5.79
N GLY A 98 7.04 -21.30 6.43
CA GLY A 98 6.10 -21.58 7.51
C GLY A 98 4.99 -22.54 7.12
N ASN A 99 4.42 -22.37 5.93
CA ASN A 99 3.37 -23.25 5.38
C ASN A 99 3.82 -24.71 5.19
N THR A 100 5.12 -25.01 5.21
CA THR A 100 5.67 -26.37 5.07
C THR A 100 5.99 -27.05 6.41
N ILE A 101 5.84 -26.34 7.53
CA ILE A 101 6.18 -26.84 8.86
C ILE A 101 4.91 -27.32 9.55
N ASP A 102 4.88 -28.59 9.92
CA ASP A 102 3.77 -29.15 10.70
C ASP A 102 3.79 -28.62 12.14
N GLY A 103 2.62 -28.22 12.64
CA GLY A 103 2.45 -27.75 14.01
C GLY A 103 2.52 -26.22 14.17
N PRO A 104 2.84 -25.70 15.37
CA PRO A 104 2.90 -24.26 15.60
C PRO A 104 3.96 -23.58 14.73
N HIS A 105 3.63 -22.40 14.21
CA HIS A 105 4.58 -21.57 13.46
C HIS A 105 5.81 -21.28 14.33
N PRO A 106 7.04 -21.57 13.87
CA PRO A 106 8.24 -21.27 14.64
C PRO A 106 8.39 -19.77 14.88
N ASP A 107 8.83 -19.37 16.08
CA ASP A 107 9.04 -17.96 16.46
C ASP A 107 9.92 -17.19 15.47
N VAL A 108 10.94 -17.86 14.91
CA VAL A 108 11.82 -17.24 13.91
C VAL A 108 11.10 -16.94 12.59
N VAL A 109 10.17 -17.81 12.18
CA VAL A 109 9.36 -17.59 10.98
C VAL A 109 8.43 -16.41 11.23
N ASN A 110 7.71 -16.42 12.36
CA ASN A 110 6.86 -15.30 12.76
C ASN A 110 7.63 -13.97 12.82
N LEU A 111 8.82 -13.95 13.43
CA LEU A 111 9.65 -12.74 13.49
C LEU A 111 9.93 -12.15 12.11
N TRP A 112 10.31 -12.98 11.14
CA TRP A 112 10.63 -12.49 9.79
C TRP A 112 9.38 -12.16 8.99
N ASP A 113 8.32 -12.95 9.14
CA ASP A 113 7.05 -12.79 8.43
C ASP A 113 6.26 -11.58 8.95
N GLU A 114 5.80 -11.68 10.20
CA GLU A 114 4.81 -10.79 10.82
C GLU A 114 5.41 -9.50 11.37
N VAL A 115 6.68 -9.54 11.79
CA VAL A 115 7.34 -8.37 12.39
C VAL A 115 8.20 -7.67 11.35
N VAL A 116 9.33 -8.27 10.97
CA VAL A 116 10.33 -7.57 10.16
C VAL A 116 9.82 -7.31 8.74
N GLY A 117 9.20 -8.31 8.10
CA GLY A 117 8.61 -8.20 6.76
C GLY A 117 7.57 -7.08 6.71
N HIS A 118 6.62 -7.09 7.65
CA HIS A 118 5.58 -6.08 7.76
C HIS A 118 6.11 -4.66 8.01
N TYR A 119 7.01 -4.47 8.97
CA TYR A 119 7.57 -3.13 9.20
C TYR A 119 8.31 -2.60 7.96
N LEU A 120 9.12 -3.45 7.29
CA LEU A 120 9.84 -3.03 6.09
C LEU A 120 8.90 -2.70 4.94
N TRP A 121 7.89 -3.53 4.65
CA TRP A 121 7.01 -3.25 3.54
C TRP A 121 6.11 -2.03 3.78
N TYR A 122 5.76 -1.70 5.03
CA TYR A 122 4.84 -0.60 5.32
C TYR A 122 5.60 0.71 5.29
N VAL A 123 6.82 0.73 5.83
CA VAL A 123 7.75 1.85 5.67
C VAL A 123 8.06 2.07 4.19
N GLY A 124 8.38 1.02 3.44
CA GLY A 124 8.62 1.09 2.01
C GLY A 124 7.43 1.65 1.23
N PHE A 125 6.21 1.19 1.53
CA PHE A 125 4.98 1.68 0.92
C PHE A 125 4.72 3.15 1.26
N GLY A 126 4.89 3.54 2.54
CA GLY A 126 4.79 4.94 2.96
C GLY A 126 5.77 5.83 2.21
N LEU A 127 7.02 5.39 2.02
CA LEU A 127 8.00 6.12 1.22
C LEU A 127 7.59 6.23 -0.26
N LEU A 128 7.02 5.16 -0.86
CA LEU A 128 6.48 5.22 -2.23
C LEU A 128 5.36 6.25 -2.35
N VAL A 129 4.45 6.28 -1.37
CA VAL A 129 3.36 7.26 -1.31
C VAL A 129 3.92 8.67 -1.15
N ALA A 130 4.93 8.89 -0.30
CA ALA A 130 5.58 10.19 -0.14
C ALA A 130 6.25 10.67 -1.44
N VAL A 131 6.94 9.77 -2.14
CA VAL A 131 7.56 10.03 -3.45
C VAL A 131 6.50 10.46 -4.47
N LEU A 132 5.38 9.74 -4.56
CA LEU A 132 4.26 10.09 -5.44
C LEU A 132 3.61 11.41 -5.03
N ALA A 133 3.41 11.63 -3.73
CA ALA A 133 2.83 12.85 -3.17
C ALA A 133 3.64 14.09 -3.56
N VAL A 134 4.96 14.03 -3.42
CA VAL A 134 5.88 15.10 -3.80
C VAL A 134 5.88 15.31 -5.32
N ALA A 135 5.97 14.23 -6.10
CA ALA A 135 6.02 14.31 -7.57
C ALA A 135 4.73 14.91 -8.18
N LEU A 136 3.61 14.75 -7.49
CA LEU A 136 2.28 15.10 -7.98
C LEU A 136 1.64 16.30 -7.27
N ALA A 137 2.30 16.92 -6.29
CA ALA A 137 1.74 17.98 -5.46
C ALA A 137 1.10 19.11 -6.27
N ASP A 138 1.81 19.63 -7.28
CA ASP A 138 1.36 20.75 -8.13
C ASP A 138 0.50 20.31 -9.33
N ARG A 139 0.16 19.02 -9.42
CA ARG A 139 -0.62 18.51 -10.54
C ARG A 139 -2.09 18.75 -10.30
N ARG A 140 -2.78 19.22 -11.35
CA ARG A 140 -4.22 19.44 -11.28
C ARG A 140 -4.95 18.11 -11.07
N PRO A 141 -5.90 18.05 -10.13
CA PRO A 141 -6.69 16.85 -9.88
C PRO A 141 -7.55 16.54 -11.10
N ARG A 142 -7.55 15.27 -11.49
CA ARG A 142 -8.40 14.71 -12.55
C ARG A 142 -8.97 13.39 -12.05
N GLY A 143 -10.21 13.06 -12.40
CA GLY A 143 -10.84 11.78 -12.04
C GLY A 143 -12.16 11.88 -11.25
N GLY A 144 -12.52 13.05 -10.74
CA GLY A 144 -13.83 13.29 -10.11
C GLY A 144 -14.16 12.29 -9.00
N VAL A 145 -15.43 11.85 -8.92
CA VAL A 145 -15.91 10.92 -7.91
C VAL A 145 -15.16 9.58 -7.95
N GLY A 146 -14.85 9.05 -9.13
CA GLY A 146 -14.15 7.76 -9.26
C GLY A 146 -12.77 7.76 -8.61
N ALA A 147 -12.03 8.87 -8.71
CA ALA A 147 -10.74 9.00 -8.04
C ALA A 147 -10.86 9.05 -6.51
N HIS A 148 -11.93 9.65 -5.98
CA HIS A 148 -12.20 9.62 -4.54
C HIS A 148 -12.56 8.21 -4.06
N LEU A 149 -13.34 7.44 -4.82
CA LEU A 149 -13.64 6.05 -4.48
C LEU A 149 -12.36 5.19 -4.42
N LEU A 150 -11.47 5.33 -5.41
CA LEU A 150 -10.17 4.66 -5.38
C LEU A 150 -9.31 5.12 -4.20
N ALA A 151 -9.31 6.41 -3.87
CA ALA A 151 -8.61 6.92 -2.69
C ALA A 151 -9.18 6.32 -1.39
N LEU A 152 -10.50 6.20 -1.26
CA LEU A 152 -11.13 5.55 -0.11
C LEU A 152 -10.72 4.09 0.01
N LEU A 153 -10.60 3.35 -1.12
CA LEU A 153 -10.10 1.98 -1.12
C LEU A 153 -8.64 1.91 -0.62
N VAL A 154 -7.79 2.84 -1.05
CA VAL A 154 -6.41 2.94 -0.52
C VAL A 154 -6.43 3.21 0.99
N GLY A 155 -7.31 4.11 1.46
CA GLY A 155 -7.48 4.42 2.87
C GLY A 155 -7.96 3.25 3.72
N LEU A 156 -8.95 2.50 3.20
CA LEU A 156 -9.44 1.26 3.79
C LEU A 156 -8.33 0.22 3.87
N THR A 157 -7.59 0.02 2.77
CA THR A 157 -6.49 -0.94 2.71
C THR A 157 -5.37 -0.59 3.68
N ASN A 158 -5.03 0.69 3.82
CA ASN A 158 -4.07 1.12 4.85
C ASN A 158 -4.57 0.77 6.25
N MET A 159 -5.86 0.97 6.53
CA MET A 159 -6.42 0.62 7.84
C MET A 159 -6.41 -0.89 8.07
N THR A 160 -6.92 -1.68 7.12
CA THR A 160 -7.02 -3.13 7.28
C THR A 160 -5.65 -3.77 7.41
N ASN A 161 -4.71 -3.39 6.55
CA ASN A 161 -3.33 -3.86 6.62
C ASN A 161 -2.65 -3.48 7.93
N SER A 162 -2.83 -2.25 8.42
CA SER A 162 -2.13 -1.83 9.64
C SER A 162 -2.64 -2.56 10.88
N VAL A 163 -3.94 -2.91 10.90
CA VAL A 163 -4.54 -3.69 12.00
C VAL A 163 -4.12 -5.15 11.90
N GLU A 164 -4.33 -5.79 10.75
CA GLU A 164 -4.01 -7.22 10.57
C GLU A 164 -2.50 -7.47 10.63
N GLY A 165 -1.70 -6.62 9.99
CA GLY A 165 -0.25 -6.72 10.04
C GLY A 165 0.37 -6.17 11.33
N GLN A 166 -0.39 -6.09 12.43
CA GLN A 166 0.04 -5.72 13.78
C GLN A 166 0.90 -4.43 13.87
N THR A 167 0.67 -3.48 12.98
CA THR A 167 1.42 -2.21 12.89
C THR A 167 0.51 -0.96 12.92
N PRO A 168 -0.50 -0.91 13.80
CA PRO A 168 -1.51 0.15 13.80
C PRO A 168 -0.90 1.54 14.01
N TRP A 169 0.18 1.63 14.81
CA TRP A 169 0.89 2.88 15.06
C TRP A 169 1.56 3.45 13.83
N LEU A 170 2.12 2.58 12.97
CA LEU A 170 2.71 3.00 11.70
C LEU A 170 1.61 3.46 10.73
N GLY A 171 0.49 2.72 10.67
CA GLY A 171 -0.70 3.11 9.94
C GLY A 171 -1.25 4.46 10.35
N LEU A 172 -1.36 4.72 11.66
CA LEU A 172 -1.77 6.01 12.23
C LEU A 172 -0.78 7.13 11.87
N ALA A 173 0.53 6.88 12.00
CA ALA A 173 1.55 7.86 11.64
C ALA A 173 1.45 8.24 10.15
N MET A 174 1.32 7.26 9.26
CA MET A 174 1.09 7.49 7.83
C MET A 174 -0.20 8.26 7.58
N ALA A 175 -1.29 7.87 8.25
CA ALA A 175 -2.59 8.52 8.11
C ALA A 175 -2.54 9.99 8.54
N VAL A 176 -1.88 10.32 9.65
CA VAL A 176 -1.68 11.70 10.09
C VAL A 176 -0.81 12.46 9.07
N LEU A 177 0.36 11.93 8.72
CA LEU A 177 1.31 12.62 7.84
C LEU A 177 0.70 12.94 6.48
N PHE A 178 0.05 11.97 5.83
CA PHE A 178 -0.54 12.17 4.50
C PHE A 178 -1.86 12.92 4.52
N THR A 179 -2.61 12.89 5.64
CA THR A 179 -3.74 13.81 5.84
C THR A 179 -3.25 15.24 5.88
N LEU A 180 -2.23 15.53 6.70
CA LEU A 180 -1.67 16.88 6.83
C LEU A 180 -1.07 17.36 5.51
N TRP A 181 -0.29 16.53 4.82
CA TRP A 181 0.23 16.85 3.49
C TRP A 181 -0.91 17.10 2.49
N GLY A 182 -1.94 16.25 2.50
CA GLY A 182 -3.12 16.39 1.66
C GLY A 182 -3.90 17.67 1.91
N LEU A 183 -3.98 18.14 3.16
CA LEU A 183 -4.57 19.44 3.52
C LEU A 183 -3.78 20.60 2.93
N VAL A 184 -2.44 20.57 3.05
CA VAL A 184 -1.54 21.62 2.53
C VAL A 184 -1.56 21.65 1.00
N THR A 185 -1.76 20.51 0.35
CA THR A 185 -1.70 20.37 -1.12
C THR A 185 -3.07 20.11 -1.77
N ARG A 186 -4.16 20.44 -1.08
CA ARG A 186 -5.56 20.11 -1.48
C ARG A 186 -6.02 20.72 -2.82
N ASP A 187 -5.38 21.80 -3.24
CA ASP A 187 -5.68 22.45 -4.52
C ASP A 187 -5.21 21.60 -5.72
N GLY A 188 -4.24 20.70 -5.49
CA GLY A 188 -3.70 19.74 -6.45
C GLY A 188 -4.20 18.30 -6.23
N MET A 189 -3.33 17.33 -6.52
CA MET A 189 -3.58 15.90 -6.27
C MET A 189 -3.63 15.55 -4.77
N GLY A 190 -3.17 16.44 -3.89
CA GLY A 190 -3.21 16.26 -2.43
C GLY A 190 -4.60 15.99 -1.87
N ARG A 191 -5.67 16.43 -2.54
CA ARG A 191 -7.04 16.11 -2.11
C ARG A 191 -7.36 14.62 -2.08
N TYR A 192 -6.74 13.83 -2.95
CA TYR A 192 -6.95 12.38 -2.97
C TYR A 192 -6.16 11.71 -1.86
N LEU A 193 -4.97 12.23 -1.51
CA LEU A 193 -4.26 11.81 -0.29
C LEU A 193 -5.07 12.15 0.96
N LEU A 194 -5.64 13.36 1.03
CA LEU A 194 -6.54 13.76 2.11
C LEU A 194 -7.76 12.83 2.20
N THR A 195 -8.33 12.44 1.07
CA THR A 195 -9.45 11.49 1.05
C THR A 195 -9.03 10.12 1.58
N ALA A 196 -7.94 9.56 1.06
CA ALA A 196 -7.46 8.23 1.45
C ALA A 196 -7.06 8.19 2.91
N TYR A 197 -6.12 9.05 3.31
CA TYR A 197 -5.52 8.99 4.63
C TYR A 197 -6.33 9.71 5.70
N GLY A 198 -7.16 10.70 5.34
CA GLY A 198 -8.14 11.25 6.26
C GLY A 198 -9.21 10.23 6.61
N PHE A 199 -9.69 9.46 5.62
CA PHE A 199 -10.58 8.34 5.87
C PHE A 199 -9.91 7.23 6.69
N SER A 200 -8.68 6.85 6.34
CA SER A 200 -7.90 5.86 7.11
C SER A 200 -7.70 6.28 8.57
N LEU A 201 -7.41 7.57 8.81
CA LEU A 201 -7.25 8.12 10.16
C LEU A 201 -8.54 8.00 10.98
N VAL A 202 -9.68 8.31 10.37
CA VAL A 202 -10.99 8.16 11.01
C VAL A 202 -11.26 6.69 11.35
N LEU A 203 -11.02 5.77 10.41
CA LEU A 203 -11.24 4.35 10.64
C LEU A 203 -10.32 3.78 11.72
N LEU A 204 -9.02 4.04 11.67
CA LEU A 204 -8.06 3.57 12.66
C LEU A 204 -8.37 4.13 14.05
N THR A 205 -8.65 5.42 14.15
CA THR A 205 -9.00 6.05 15.44
C THR A 205 -10.30 5.49 15.98
N GLY A 206 -11.33 5.38 15.13
CA GLY A 206 -12.63 4.84 15.50
C GLY A 206 -12.56 3.38 15.97
N PHE A 207 -11.86 2.54 15.20
CA PHE A 207 -11.65 1.13 15.55
C PHE A 207 -10.86 0.99 16.86
N GLY A 208 -9.75 1.73 16.98
CA GLY A 208 -8.92 1.74 18.18
C GLY A 208 -9.69 2.10 19.46
N LEU A 209 -10.53 3.13 19.38
CA LEU A 209 -11.38 3.54 20.51
C LEU A 209 -12.49 2.54 20.81
N TRP A 210 -13.11 1.95 19.78
CA TRP A 210 -14.20 1.00 19.94
C TRP A 210 -13.74 -0.33 20.54
N GLN A 211 -12.60 -0.85 20.10
CA GLN A 211 -12.05 -2.11 20.58
C GLN A 211 -11.20 -1.95 21.86
N GLY A 212 -10.90 -0.71 22.27
CA GLY A 212 -9.97 -0.45 23.38
C GLY A 212 -8.53 -0.86 23.07
N GLY A 213 -8.17 -0.91 21.79
CA GLY A 213 -6.92 -1.46 21.28
C GLY A 213 -7.01 -1.75 19.78
N PHE A 214 -6.07 -2.50 19.24
CA PHE A 214 -6.05 -2.90 17.83
C PHE A 214 -5.92 -4.43 17.70
N PRO A 215 -6.94 -5.20 18.15
CA PRO A 215 -6.96 -6.64 17.89
C PRO A 215 -7.03 -6.88 16.38
N GLU A 216 -6.41 -7.96 15.91
CA GLU A 216 -6.47 -8.37 14.51
C GLU A 216 -7.90 -8.77 14.14
N PHE A 217 -8.26 -8.68 12.87
CA PHE A 217 -9.59 -9.10 12.43
C PHE A 217 -9.75 -10.62 12.50
N SER A 218 -8.65 -11.36 12.30
CA SER A 218 -8.59 -12.81 12.50
C SER A 218 -8.81 -13.20 13.96
N GLU A 219 -8.24 -12.47 14.92
CA GLU A 219 -8.52 -12.66 16.36
C GLU A 219 -9.99 -12.44 16.72
N LEU A 220 -10.67 -11.53 15.99
CA LEU A 220 -12.10 -11.27 16.12
C LEU A 220 -12.99 -12.25 15.34
N GLY A 221 -12.40 -13.12 14.51
CA GLY A 221 -13.11 -14.09 13.66
C GLY A 221 -13.90 -13.45 12.51
N TRP A 222 -13.46 -12.28 12.02
CA TRP A 222 -14.11 -11.60 10.89
C TRP A 222 -13.60 -12.05 9.54
N ILE A 223 -12.38 -12.61 9.51
CA ILE A 223 -11.73 -13.18 8.34
C ILE A 223 -11.06 -14.50 8.71
#